data_AF-A0A8X7TZN5-F1
#
_entry.id   AF-A0A8X7TZN5-F1
#
_cell.length_a   1.000
_cell.length_b   1.000
_cell.length_c   1.000
_cell.angle_alpha   90.00
_cell.angle_beta   90.00
_cell.angle_gamma   90.00
#
_symmetry.space_group_name_H-M   'P 1'
#
loop_
_entity.id
_entity.type
_entity.pdbx_description
1 polymer ?
#
loop_
_entity_poly.entity_id
_entity_poly.type
_entity_poly.pdbx_seq_one_letter_code
_entity_poly.pdbx_strand_id
1 'polypeptide(L)'
;MMAGDWLQGPYVYYLYSTYGFGKRDIGQLFIAGFGSSMLFGTIVGSLADKQDRKRACVTYCIVYILSCITKHSPQYRVLMVGRILGGIATSLLNSAFESWLIAEHNKMLVSG
;
A
#
# COMPACT_ATOMS: atom_id res chain seq x y z
N MET A 1 0.75 10.46 -2.68
CA MET A 1 -0.19 9.33 -2.49
C MET A 1 -1.62 9.81 -2.32
N MET A 2 -1.89 10.74 -1.38
CA MET A 2 -3.23 11.26 -1.07
C MET A 2 -4.13 11.46 -2.31
N ALA A 3 -3.77 12.32 -3.26
CA ALA A 3 -4.62 12.58 -4.43
C ALA A 3 -4.92 11.34 -5.29
N GLY A 4 -3.97 10.40 -5.39
CA GLY A 4 -4.12 9.16 -6.15
C GLY A 4 -5.08 8.18 -5.47
N ASP A 5 -4.99 8.00 -4.15
CA ASP A 5 -5.90 7.15 -3.38
C ASP A 5 -7.35 7.69 -3.41
N TRP A 6 -7.49 9.02 -3.34
CA TRP A 6 -8.79 9.70 -3.45
C TRP A 6 -9.45 9.48 -4.82
N LEU A 7 -8.66 9.52 -5.90
CA LEU A 7 -9.14 9.21 -7.25
C LEU A 7 -9.41 7.72 -7.43
N GLN A 8 -8.58 6.85 -6.84
CA GLN A 8 -8.69 5.40 -7.02
C GLN A 8 -9.92 4.80 -6.32
N GLY A 9 -10.34 5.36 -5.17
CA GLY A 9 -11.51 4.91 -4.41
C GLY A 9 -12.77 4.64 -5.26
N PRO A 10 -13.30 5.62 -6.01
CA PRO A 10 -14.49 5.44 -6.85
C PRO A 10 -14.30 4.41 -7.97
N TYR A 11 -13.13 4.36 -8.63
CA TYR A 11 -12.88 3.36 -9.67
C TYR A 11 -12.85 1.93 -9.13
N VAL A 12 -12.26 1.71 -7.95
CA VAL A 12 -12.22 0.36 -7.36
C VAL A 12 -13.59 -0.03 -6.80
N TYR A 13 -14.36 0.93 -6.27
CA TYR A 13 -15.75 0.68 -5.91
C TYR A 13 -16.57 0.25 -7.14
N TYR A 14 -16.41 0.96 -8.26
CA TYR A 14 -17.06 0.59 -9.52
C TYR A 14 -16.63 -0.79 -10.02
N LEU A 15 -15.34 -1.13 -9.96
CA LEU A 15 -14.81 -2.45 -10.33
C LEU A 15 -15.44 -3.59 -9.51
N TYR A 16 -15.64 -3.39 -8.20
CA TYR A 16 -16.26 -4.42 -7.37
C TYR A 16 -17.76 -4.51 -7.61
N SER A 17 -18.39 -3.39 -7.94
CA SER A 17 -19.78 -3.35 -8.36
C SER A 17 -19.98 -4.10 -9.70
N THR A 18 -19.06 -4.00 -10.66
CA THR A 18 -19.13 -4.76 -11.92
C THR A 18 -18.86 -6.25 -11.73
N TYR A 19 -18.14 -6.65 -10.68
CA TYR A 19 -18.03 -8.05 -10.26
C TYR A 19 -19.27 -8.59 -9.51
N GLY A 20 -20.28 -7.75 -9.27
CA GLY A 20 -21.54 -8.16 -8.64
C GLY A 20 -21.48 -8.22 -7.11
N PHE A 21 -20.47 -7.62 -6.48
CA PHE A 21 -20.37 -7.59 -5.02
C PHE A 21 -21.38 -6.62 -4.39
N GLY A 22 -21.98 -7.03 -3.27
CA GLY A 22 -22.86 -6.17 -2.49
C GLY A 22 -22.10 -5.03 -1.80
N LYS A 23 -22.80 -3.95 -1.44
CA LYS A 23 -22.22 -2.80 -0.73
C LYS A 23 -21.49 -3.21 0.57
N ARG A 24 -22.01 -4.23 1.26
CA ARG A 24 -21.42 -4.77 2.50
C ARG A 24 -20.05 -5.42 2.26
N ASP A 25 -19.94 -6.24 1.21
CA ASP A 25 -18.71 -6.94 0.85
C ASP A 25 -17.63 -5.96 0.36
N ILE A 26 -18.05 -4.96 -0.43
CA ILE A 26 -17.21 -3.84 -0.86
C ILE A 26 -16.71 -3.07 0.37
N GLY A 27 -17.58 -2.78 1.32
CA GLY A 27 -17.21 -2.13 2.59
C GLY A 27 -16.13 -2.91 3.34
N GLN A 28 -16.27 -4.24 3.47
CA GLN A 28 -15.27 -5.08 4.10
C GLN A 28 -13.91 -5.06 3.37
N LEU A 29 -13.91 -5.05 2.03
CA LEU A 29 -12.69 -4.93 1.23
C LEU A 29 -11.97 -3.59 1.48
N PHE A 30 -12.71 -2.49 1.60
CA PHE A 30 -12.13 -1.19 1.94
C PHE A 30 -11.60 -1.15 3.38
N ILE A 31 -12.35 -1.68 4.34
CA ILE A 31 -11.94 -1.77 5.75
C ILE A 31 -10.66 -2.60 5.87
N ALA A 32 -10.56 -3.74 5.17
CA ALA A 32 -9.36 -4.57 5.18
C ALA A 32 -8.15 -3.83 4.59
N GLY A 33 -8.34 -3.07 3.51
CA GLY A 33 -7.28 -2.23 2.93
C GLY A 33 -6.76 -1.19 3.93
N PHE A 34 -7.62 -0.31 4.42
CA PHE A 34 -7.22 0.74 5.35
C PHE A 34 -6.76 0.19 6.72
N GLY A 35 -7.45 -0.83 7.23
CA GLY A 35 -7.10 -1.48 8.49
C GLY A 35 -5.73 -2.17 8.42
N SER A 36 -5.39 -2.80 7.30
CA SER A 36 -4.06 -3.38 7.11
C SER A 36 -2.98 -2.29 7.07
N SER A 37 -3.20 -1.16 6.39
CA SER A 37 -2.24 -0.04 6.43
C SER A 37 -2.00 0.48 7.84
N MET A 38 -3.06 0.55 8.66
CA MET A 38 -2.96 0.99 10.06
C MET A 38 -2.12 0.02 10.90
N LEU A 39 -2.38 -1.29 10.79
CA LEU A 39 -1.68 -2.31 11.57
C LEU A 39 -0.22 -2.51 11.13
N PHE A 40 0.02 -2.55 9.81
CA PHE A 40 1.34 -2.78 9.26
C PHE A 40 2.15 -1.48 9.11
N GLY A 41 1.51 -0.31 9.17
CA GLY A 41 2.18 1.01 9.13
C GLY A 41 3.28 1.17 10.18
N THR A 42 2.95 0.86 11.43
CA THR A 42 3.88 1.01 12.56
C THR A 42 5.00 -0.03 12.52
N ILE A 43 4.66 -1.28 12.23
CA ILE A 43 5.62 -2.39 12.18
C ILE A 43 6.60 -2.19 11.03
N VAL A 44 6.08 -1.86 9.85
CA VAL A 44 6.89 -1.71 8.65
C VAL A 44 7.70 -0.43 8.67
N GLY A 45 7.18 0.66 9.26
CA GLY A 45 7.99 1.87 9.51
C GLY A 45 9.20 1.56 10.38
N SER A 46 9.00 0.88 11.50
CA SER A 46 10.11 0.46 12.39
C SER A 46 11.10 -0.49 11.71
N LEU A 47 10.62 -1.37 10.82
CA LEU A 47 11.47 -2.29 10.06
C LEU A 47 12.23 -1.58 8.94
N ALA A 48 11.61 -0.60 8.28
CA ALA A 48 12.21 0.21 7.21
C ALA A 48 13.36 1.09 7.73
N ASP A 49 13.32 1.49 9.00
CA ASP A 49 14.41 2.22 9.63
C ASP A 49 15.63 1.32 9.94
N LYS A 50 15.42 0.02 10.14
CA LYS A 50 16.50 -0.95 10.44
C LYS A 50 17.05 -1.66 9.20
N GLN A 51 16.23 -1.80 8.16
CA GLN A 51 16.60 -2.51 6.94
C GLN A 51 17.21 -1.55 5.91
N ASP A 52 18.11 -2.08 5.08
CA ASP A 52 18.72 -1.35 3.97
C ASP A 52 17.64 -0.65 3.11
N ARG A 53 17.64 0.68 3.09
CA ARG A 53 16.53 1.49 2.58
C ARG A 53 16.19 1.23 1.12
N LYS A 54 17.19 0.82 0.33
CA LYS A 54 17.01 0.38 -1.06
C LYS A 54 16.15 -0.89 -1.16
N ARG A 55 16.26 -1.81 -0.20
CA ARG A 55 15.43 -3.02 -0.12
C ARG A 55 13.99 -2.70 0.25
N ALA A 56 13.74 -1.71 1.10
CA ALA A 56 12.38 -1.29 1.46
C ALA A 56 11.59 -0.80 0.22
N CYS A 57 12.23 0.02 -0.64
CA CYS A 57 11.62 0.47 -1.90
C CYS A 57 11.35 -0.69 -2.88
N VAL A 58 12.24 -1.69 -2.96
CA VAL A 58 12.04 -2.87 -3.82
C VAL A 58 10.89 -3.74 -3.30
N THR A 59 10.82 -3.96 -1.98
CA THR A 59 9.71 -4.68 -1.35
C THR A 59 8.38 -3.99 -1.62
N TYR A 60 8.33 -2.65 -1.53
CA TYR A 60 7.15 -1.88 -1.92
C TYR A 60 6.71 -2.21 -3.35
N CYS A 61 7.62 -2.11 -4.33
CA CYS A 61 7.29 -2.37 -5.73
C CYS A 61 6.72 -3.78 -5.93
N ILE A 62 7.35 -4.80 -5.33
CA ILE A 62 6.90 -6.20 -5.44
C ILE A 62 5.50 -6.37 -4.85
N VAL A 63 5.28 -5.90 -3.61
CA VAL A 63 3.99 -6.04 -2.91
C VAL A 63 2.87 -5.29 -3.65
N TYR A 64 3.18 -4.12 -4.22
CA TYR A 64 2.21 -3.35 -4.99
C TYR A 64 1.86 -4.01 -6.32
N ILE A 65 2.84 -4.57 -7.04
CA ILE A 65 2.59 -5.34 -8.27
C ILE A 65 1.67 -6.54 -7.98
N LEU A 66 1.95 -7.29 -6.91
CA LEU A 66 1.11 -8.40 -6.48
C LEU A 66 -0.32 -7.94 -6.15
N SER A 67 -0.49 -6.81 -5.44
CA SER A 67 -1.80 -6.20 -5.19
C SER A 67 -2.53 -5.79 -6.48
N CYS A 68 -1.82 -5.35 -7.52
CA CYS A 68 -2.43 -5.03 -8.80
C CYS A 68 -2.90 -6.29 -9.54
N ILE A 69 -2.11 -7.37 -9.54
CA ILE A 69 -2.48 -8.64 -10.19
C ILE A 69 -3.79 -9.20 -9.60
N THR A 70 -3.96 -9.13 -8.28
CA THR A 70 -5.19 -9.63 -7.63
C THR A 70 -6.48 -8.95 -8.12
N LYS A 71 -6.43 -7.71 -8.61
CA LYS A 71 -7.60 -6.98 -9.12
C LYS A 71 -8.15 -7.57 -10.41
N HIS A 72 -7.36 -8.37 -11.14
CA HIS A 72 -7.80 -9.04 -12.36
C HIS A 72 -8.68 -10.27 -12.07
N SER A 73 -8.67 -10.77 -10.83
CA SER A 73 -9.49 -11.91 -10.42
C SER A 73 -10.81 -11.44 -9.79
N PRO A 74 -11.97 -11.96 -10.23
CA PRO A 74 -13.26 -11.65 -9.61
C PRO A 74 -13.49 -12.39 -8.27
N GLN A 75 -12.51 -13.17 -7.79
CA GLN A 75 -12.68 -13.96 -6.57
C GLN A 75 -12.51 -13.09 -5.31
N TYR A 76 -13.54 -13.05 -4.45
CA TYR A 76 -13.55 -12.21 -3.24
C TYR A 76 -12.32 -12.39 -2.34
N ARG A 77 -11.90 -13.64 -2.10
CA ARG A 77 -10.71 -13.95 -1.29
C ARG A 77 -9.43 -13.39 -1.90
N VAL A 78 -9.31 -13.43 -3.23
CA VAL A 78 -8.13 -12.90 -3.94
C VAL A 78 -8.11 -11.38 -3.83
N LEU A 79 -9.27 -10.73 -3.99
CA LEU A 79 -9.42 -9.29 -3.79
C LEU A 79 -9.11 -8.87 -2.34
N MET A 80 -9.49 -9.67 -1.36
CA MET A 80 -9.19 -9.43 0.06
C MET A 80 -7.69 -9.45 0.34
N VAL A 81 -7.00 -10.48 -0.16
CA VAL A 81 -5.53 -10.55 -0.10
C VAL A 81 -4.91 -9.35 -0.82
N GLY A 82 -5.44 -9.01 -1.99
CA GLY A 82 -5.05 -7.82 -2.75
C GLY A 82 -5.15 -6.52 -1.97
N ARG A 83 -6.22 -6.35 -1.19
CA ARG A 83 -6.46 -5.18 -0.34
C ARG A 83 -5.49 -5.13 0.83
N ILE A 84 -5.21 -6.26 1.47
CA ILE A 84 -4.22 -6.35 2.55
C ILE A 84 -2.82 -6.02 2.03
N LEU A 85 -2.42 -6.63 0.91
CA LEU A 85 -1.13 -6.34 0.26
C LEU A 85 -1.03 -4.88 -0.17
N GLY A 86 -2.10 -4.34 -0.75
CA GLY A 86 -2.18 -2.93 -1.13
C GLY A 86 -2.00 -2.01 0.07
N GLY A 87 -2.62 -2.33 1.20
CA GLY A 87 -2.46 -1.55 2.42
C GLY A 87 -1.04 -1.61 3.00
N ILE A 88 -0.40 -2.78 2.96
CA ILE A 88 1.02 -2.94 3.34
C ILE A 88 1.93 -2.12 2.42
N ALA A 89 1.67 -2.10 1.12
CA ALA A 89 2.42 -1.29 0.17
C ALA A 89 2.28 0.21 0.46
N THR A 90 1.06 0.69 0.74
CA THR A 90 0.83 2.10 1.14
C THR A 90 1.63 2.48 2.38
N SER A 91 1.68 1.59 3.37
CA SER A 91 2.50 1.78 4.58
C SER A 91 3.99 1.84 4.27
N LEU A 92 4.50 0.92 3.44
CA LEU A 92 5.89 0.95 2.97
C LEU A 92 6.22 2.25 2.25
N LEU A 93 5.33 2.74 1.38
CA LEU A 93 5.59 3.94 0.60
C LEU A 93 5.77 5.15 1.52
N ASN A 94 4.85 5.37 2.47
CA ASN A 94 4.92 6.54 3.34
C ASN A 94 6.17 6.51 4.23
N SER A 95 6.51 5.36 4.83
CA SER A 95 7.68 5.27 5.72
C SER A 95 9.03 5.18 4.99
N ALA A 96 9.14 4.36 3.94
CA ALA A 96 10.42 4.13 3.27
C ALA A 96 10.91 5.34 2.47
N PHE A 97 10.00 6.08 1.81
CA PHE A 97 10.37 7.28 1.07
C PHE A 97 10.75 8.43 1.99
N GLU A 98 10.01 8.63 3.08
CA GLU A 98 10.33 9.67 4.06
C GLU A 98 11.70 9.41 4.71
N SER A 99 11.94 8.18 5.17
CA SER A 99 13.24 7.79 5.70
C SER A 99 14.33 8.02 4.66
N TRP A 100 14.19 7.54 3.42
CA TRP A 100 15.18 7.74 2.35
C TRP A 100 15.48 9.22 2.08
N LEU A 101 14.46 10.06 1.93
CA LEU A 101 14.58 11.50 1.68
C LEU A 101 15.41 12.19 2.78
N ILE A 102 15.14 11.88 4.05
CA ILE A 102 15.84 12.46 5.19
C ILE A 102 17.34 12.11 5.17
N ALA A 103 17.74 10.89 4.81
CA ALA A 103 19.18 10.60 4.75
C ALA A 103 19.87 11.23 3.55
N GLU A 104 19.23 11.29 2.39
CA GLU A 104 19.85 12.00 1.27
C GLU A 104 20.01 13.49 1.60
N HIS A 105 19.03 14.11 2.24
CA HIS A 105 19.16 15.48 2.75
C HIS A 105 20.32 15.62 3.75
N ASN A 106 20.44 14.71 4.72
CA ASN A 106 21.55 14.73 5.69
C ASN A 106 22.91 14.49 5.03
N LYS A 107 23.01 13.61 4.03
CA LYS A 107 24.26 13.41 3.28
C LYS A 107 24.68 14.68 2.54
N MET A 108 23.75 15.40 1.92
CA MET A 108 24.04 16.66 1.23
C MET A 108 24.52 17.74 2.20
N LEU A 109 23.97 17.81 3.42
CA LEU A 109 24.39 18.76 4.45
C LEU A 109 25.80 18.49 5.01
N VAL A 110 26.25 17.23 5.03
CA VAL A 110 27.58 16.83 5.54
C VAL A 110 28.67 16.93 4.45
N SER A 111 28.29 16.93 3.17
CA SER A 111 29.22 17.07 2.03
C SER A 111 29.43 18.52 1.56
N GLY A 112 28.80 19.51 2.20
CA GLY A 112 28.92 20.95 1.91
C GLY A 112 29.83 21.69 2.86
#